data_AF-A0ABD5HL21-F1
#
_entry.id   AF-A0ABD5HL21-F1
#
_cell.length_a   1.000
_cell.length_b   1.000
_cell.length_c   1.000
_cell.angle_alpha   90.00
_cell.angle_beta   90.00
_cell.angle_gamma   90.00
#
_symmetry.space_group_name_H-M   'P 1'
#
loop_
_entity.id
_entity.type
_entity.pdbx_description
1 polymer ?
#
loop_
_entity_poly.entity_id
_entity_poly.type
_entity_poly.pdbx_seq_one_letter_code
_entity_poly.pdbx_strand_id
1 'polypeptide(L)'
;MIFEKEINAKYFLGRVKQAHYNTSVVILGQNGEGKSRLLVDIIGYAKDSNYTNVIAVSTSPFDKFPIRKKFNGIDYSYVGVKGGTTGNSILSLIGSASLGLLNQNKFNGIYVERILSFLGASSEVEYVFKVNQKIFQKQNYSDDKNGPDIHHYHQKRFFGKDLHFSDDELYDINNAIDLLMYLVDSNKNFKVRLKIGSEGYIKTKDFTIDNLNSKLLTLLDNDLIRLIDFRIEKKEFGWMSLRLASSGEQCILLSMLGIATNITDNSLILIDEPEISLHPEWQERYISLLMRIFERYNSCLFIIATHSPQIVSKLDAYRSYIYTIKNDELVSASEYVKRSSDFQLANLFLAPGYKNEYLTRELITFLTSPQEYYADKGDAEIMKIISLRDHIDKDDPVFKLIELARKVIAEIQ
;
A
#
# COMPACT_ATOMS: atom_id res chain seq x y z
N MET A 1 -2.85 28.20 14.23
CA MET A 1 -2.55 27.29 13.10
C MET A 1 -1.81 26.00 13.48
N ILE A 2 -0.62 25.99 14.10
CA ILE A 2 0.05 24.71 14.49
C ILE A 2 -0.73 24.02 15.63
N PHE A 3 -1.10 24.76 16.68
CA PHE A 3 -1.90 24.26 17.81
C PHE A 3 -3.30 23.76 17.41
N GLU A 4 -4.03 24.44 16.52
CA GLU A 4 -5.34 23.99 16.01
C GLU A 4 -5.25 22.66 15.24
N LYS A 5 -4.17 22.46 14.48
CA LYS A 5 -3.97 21.23 13.69
C LYS A 5 -3.49 20.05 14.55
N GLU A 6 -2.69 20.31 15.58
CA GLU A 6 -2.28 19.29 16.57
C GLU A 6 -3.45 18.76 17.40
N ILE A 7 -4.39 19.63 17.78
CA ILE A 7 -5.65 19.24 18.44
C ILE A 7 -6.47 18.31 17.54
N ASN A 8 -6.40 18.52 16.22
CA ASN A 8 -7.26 17.84 15.25
C ASN A 8 -6.88 16.36 15.03
N ALA A 9 -5.60 16.01 14.95
CA ALA A 9 -5.16 14.62 14.76
C ALA A 9 -5.45 13.71 15.98
N LYS A 10 -5.18 14.22 17.19
CA LYS A 10 -5.48 13.51 18.43
C LYS A 10 -6.98 13.35 18.64
N TYR A 11 -7.74 14.41 18.41
CA TYR A 11 -9.21 14.38 18.50
C TYR A 11 -9.84 13.48 17.43
N PHE A 12 -9.30 13.47 16.21
CA PHE A 12 -9.69 12.55 15.15
C PHE A 12 -9.53 11.08 15.59
N LEU A 13 -8.34 10.66 16.05
CA LEU A 13 -8.13 9.28 16.50
C LEU A 13 -9.05 8.90 17.67
N GLY A 14 -9.30 9.83 18.59
CA GLY A 14 -10.23 9.61 19.71
C GLY A 14 -11.69 9.43 19.30
N ARG A 15 -12.11 9.97 18.14
CA ARG A 15 -13.48 9.81 17.59
C ARG A 15 -13.67 8.50 16.84
N VAL A 16 -12.60 7.91 16.32
CA VAL A 16 -12.67 6.61 15.66
C VAL A 16 -12.86 5.54 16.72
N LYS A 17 -14.04 4.90 16.77
CA LYS A 17 -14.33 3.86 17.76
C LYS A 17 -13.30 2.74 17.66
N GLN A 18 -12.54 2.52 18.74
CA GLN A 18 -11.75 1.30 18.88
C GLN A 18 -12.72 0.12 18.96
N ALA A 19 -12.65 -0.73 17.96
CA ALA A 19 -13.44 -1.94 17.85
C ALA A 19 -12.52 -3.15 17.90
N HIS A 20 -13.03 -4.29 18.38
CA HIS A 20 -12.30 -5.57 18.31
C HIS A 20 -12.15 -6.11 16.87
N TYR A 21 -12.78 -5.45 15.90
CA TYR A 21 -12.69 -5.78 14.48
C TYR A 21 -11.99 -4.65 13.73
N ASN A 22 -11.44 -4.98 12.56
CA ASN A 22 -10.76 -3.99 11.72
C ASN A 22 -11.71 -2.93 11.22
N THR A 23 -11.28 -1.67 11.21
CA THR A 23 -12.05 -0.53 10.72
C THR A 23 -11.25 0.25 9.67
N SER A 24 -11.98 0.96 8.79
CA SER A 24 -11.37 1.86 7.83
C SER A 24 -11.90 3.29 7.96
N VAL A 25 -11.05 4.28 7.71
CA VAL A 25 -11.44 5.68 7.65
C VAL A 25 -10.86 6.27 6.37
N VAL A 26 -11.73 6.85 5.54
CA VAL A 26 -11.33 7.55 4.33
C VAL A 26 -11.29 9.05 4.61
N ILE A 27 -10.11 9.65 4.49
CA ILE A 27 -9.89 11.08 4.63
C ILE A 27 -10.07 11.74 3.27
N LEU A 28 -11.04 12.67 3.21
CA LEU A 28 -11.37 13.47 2.03
C LEU A 28 -11.08 14.95 2.28
N GLY A 29 -10.76 15.65 1.19
CA GLY A 29 -10.50 17.08 1.20
C GLY A 29 -10.01 17.58 -0.16
N GLN A 30 -10.14 18.87 -0.42
CA GLN A 30 -9.66 19.49 -1.66
C GLN A 30 -8.11 19.41 -1.78
N ASN A 31 -7.61 19.71 -2.97
CA ASN A 31 -6.17 19.78 -3.23
C ASN A 31 -5.54 20.83 -2.31
N GLY A 32 -4.49 20.44 -1.58
CA GLY A 32 -3.79 21.34 -0.67
C GLY A 32 -4.38 21.48 0.74
N GLU A 33 -5.51 20.83 1.07
CA GLU A 33 -6.09 20.87 2.43
C GLU A 33 -5.26 20.11 3.49
N GLY A 34 -4.20 19.41 3.06
CA GLY A 34 -3.21 18.82 3.96
C GLY A 34 -3.51 17.38 4.40
N LYS A 35 -4.22 16.59 3.59
CA LYS A 35 -4.46 15.15 3.87
C LYS A 35 -3.19 14.36 4.19
N SER A 36 -2.18 14.41 3.32
CA SER A 36 -0.89 13.75 3.55
C SER A 36 -0.18 14.27 4.80
N ARG A 37 -0.41 15.54 5.17
CA ARG A 37 0.15 16.11 6.39
C ARG A 37 -0.57 15.58 7.63
N LEU A 38 -1.90 15.50 7.59
CA LEU A 38 -2.71 14.90 8.64
C LEU A 38 -2.30 13.45 8.91
N LEU A 39 -2.06 12.64 7.86
CA LEU A 39 -1.52 11.29 8.02
C LEU A 39 -0.19 11.29 8.77
N VAL A 40 0.73 12.20 8.47
CA VAL A 40 2.00 12.30 9.18
C VAL A 40 1.82 12.70 10.64
N ASP A 41 0.94 13.66 10.92
CA ASP A 41 0.69 14.15 12.26
C ASP A 41 0.03 13.05 13.13
N ILE A 42 -0.86 12.23 12.55
CA ILE A 42 -1.48 11.06 13.19
C ILE A 42 -0.43 10.08 13.75
N ILE A 43 0.72 9.89 13.07
CA ILE A 43 1.78 9.00 13.56
C ILE A 43 2.25 9.44 14.96
N GLY A 44 2.38 10.74 15.20
CA GLY A 44 2.85 11.27 16.49
C GLY A 44 1.90 10.97 17.66
N TYR A 45 0.61 10.76 17.37
CA TYR A 45 -0.44 10.53 18.37
C TYR A 45 -0.92 9.07 18.40
N ALA A 46 -0.37 8.19 17.57
CA ALA A 46 -0.80 6.79 17.48
C ALA A 46 -0.75 6.07 18.84
N LYS A 47 0.32 6.32 19.61
CA LYS A 47 0.51 5.73 20.95
C LYS A 47 -0.55 6.17 21.95
N ASP A 48 -1.01 7.42 21.88
CA ASP A 48 -2.09 7.94 22.76
C ASP A 48 -3.41 7.20 22.53
N SER A 49 -3.56 6.57 21.36
CA SER A 49 -4.70 5.72 20.99
C SER A 49 -4.34 4.23 20.97
N ASN A 50 -3.34 3.81 21.75
CA ASN A 50 -2.91 2.41 21.91
C ASN A 50 -2.39 1.72 20.64
N TYR A 51 -2.02 2.48 19.60
CA TYR A 51 -1.34 1.93 18.43
C TYR A 51 0.18 2.05 18.60
N THR A 52 0.85 0.92 18.83
CA THR A 52 2.32 0.86 18.94
C THR A 52 2.99 0.43 17.63
N ASN A 53 2.25 -0.17 16.70
CA ASN A 53 2.74 -0.52 15.36
C ASN A 53 2.08 0.37 14.31
N VAL A 54 2.87 1.14 13.57
CA VAL A 54 2.39 2.09 12.55
C VAL A 54 3.04 1.79 11.21
N ILE A 55 2.22 1.55 10.20
CA ILE A 55 2.66 1.24 8.83
C ILE A 55 2.20 2.35 7.90
N ALA A 56 3.13 3.08 7.31
CA ALA A 56 2.85 4.12 6.34
C ALA A 56 3.12 3.63 4.92
N VAL A 57 2.13 3.74 4.04
CA VAL A 57 2.15 3.20 2.69
C VAL A 57 1.90 4.31 1.68
N SER A 58 2.79 4.42 0.69
CA SER A 58 2.61 5.32 -0.45
C SER A 58 3.29 4.77 -1.69
N THR A 59 2.60 4.88 -2.82
CA THR A 59 3.16 4.61 -4.15
C THR A 59 3.67 5.88 -4.84
N SER A 60 3.38 7.06 -4.26
CA SER A 60 3.82 8.36 -4.75
C SER A 60 5.22 8.69 -4.25
N PRO A 61 6.16 9.12 -5.13
CA PRO A 61 7.45 9.66 -4.70
C PRO A 61 7.32 11.03 -4.03
N PHE A 62 6.13 11.63 -4.00
CA PHE A 62 5.88 12.96 -3.47
C PHE A 62 5.13 12.98 -2.13
N ASP A 63 4.96 11.82 -1.46
CA ASP A 63 4.23 11.70 -0.18
C ASP A 63 4.81 12.61 0.94
N LYS A 64 4.34 12.51 2.18
CA LYS A 64 4.94 13.26 3.30
C LYS A 64 5.51 12.38 4.41
N PHE A 65 5.46 11.07 4.24
CA PHE A 65 5.90 10.13 5.25
C PHE A 65 7.41 10.20 5.50
N PRO A 66 7.85 10.12 6.76
CA PRO A 66 9.26 10.08 7.10
C PRO A 66 9.87 8.71 6.80
N ILE A 67 11.10 8.66 6.28
CA ILE A 67 11.72 7.38 5.88
C ILE A 67 12.50 6.71 7.03
N ARG A 68 13.16 7.52 7.87
CA ARG A 68 14.06 7.04 8.95
C ARG A 68 13.88 7.85 10.23
N LYS A 69 12.63 8.11 10.62
CA LYS A 69 12.31 8.82 11.86
C LYS A 69 11.95 7.83 12.94
N LYS A 70 12.59 7.95 14.11
CA LYS A 70 12.19 7.23 15.32
C LYS A 70 11.06 7.98 15.99
N PHE A 71 10.05 7.25 16.42
CA PHE A 71 8.94 7.76 17.22
C PHE A 71 8.97 7.08 18.58
N ASN A 72 8.65 7.84 19.64
CA ASN A 72 8.81 7.32 21.00
C ASN A 72 7.73 6.27 21.32
N GLY A 73 8.13 5.02 21.50
CA GLY A 73 7.22 3.91 21.79
C GLY A 73 6.30 3.52 20.63
N ILE A 74 6.70 3.85 19.41
CA ILE A 74 6.01 3.45 18.17
C ILE A 74 7.03 2.76 17.28
N ASP A 75 6.74 1.51 16.91
CA ASP A 75 7.42 0.82 15.83
C ASP A 75 6.84 1.31 14.50
N TYR A 76 7.68 2.00 13.72
CA TYR A 76 7.26 2.71 12.53
C TYR A 76 7.91 2.10 11.28
N SER A 77 7.07 1.65 10.36
CA SER A 77 7.48 1.07 9.08
C SER A 77 6.99 1.94 7.91
N TYR A 78 7.91 2.38 7.06
CA TYR A 78 7.59 3.06 5.81
C TYR A 78 7.68 2.09 4.62
N VAL A 79 6.60 2.00 3.86
CA VAL A 79 6.46 1.21 2.63
C VAL A 79 6.21 2.20 1.50
N GLY A 80 7.27 2.63 0.82
CA GLY A 80 7.10 3.50 -0.34
C GLY A 80 8.39 3.75 -1.10
N VAL A 81 8.25 4.50 -2.19
CA VAL A 81 9.28 4.69 -3.23
C VAL A 81 10.39 5.66 -2.83
N LYS A 82 10.31 6.30 -1.66
CA LYS A 82 11.32 7.25 -1.21
C LYS A 82 12.46 6.62 -0.42
N GLY A 83 13.68 7.16 -0.61
CA GLY A 83 14.83 6.87 0.26
C GLY A 83 15.80 5.81 -0.23
N GLY A 84 15.64 5.33 -1.46
CA GLY A 84 16.67 4.52 -2.12
C GLY A 84 17.79 5.37 -2.68
N THR A 85 19.05 5.03 -2.38
CA THR A 85 20.21 5.52 -3.12
C THR A 85 20.09 5.12 -4.58
N THR A 86 20.03 6.11 -5.48
CA THR A 86 20.11 6.00 -6.96
C THR A 86 19.30 4.84 -7.57
N GLY A 87 18.03 5.12 -7.95
CA GLY A 87 17.28 4.26 -8.88
C GLY A 87 16.47 3.11 -8.29
N ASN A 88 16.04 3.20 -7.02
CA ASN A 88 15.12 2.22 -6.43
C ASN A 88 13.72 2.29 -7.06
N SER A 89 13.57 1.57 -8.18
CA SER A 89 12.30 1.24 -8.80
C SER A 89 11.41 0.47 -7.81
N ILE A 90 10.09 0.54 -8.00
CA ILE A 90 9.07 -0.22 -7.26
C ILE A 90 9.45 -1.70 -7.09
N LEU A 91 10.23 -2.24 -8.03
CA LEU A 91 10.77 -3.60 -8.04
C LEU A 91 11.73 -3.90 -6.88
N SER A 92 12.56 -2.94 -6.49
CA SER A 92 13.47 -3.11 -5.35
C SER A 92 12.70 -3.23 -4.03
N LEU A 93 11.56 -2.53 -3.93
CA LEU A 93 10.70 -2.55 -2.76
C LEU A 93 9.80 -3.77 -2.74
N ILE A 94 9.22 -4.15 -3.88
CA ILE A 94 8.53 -5.41 -4.02
C ILE A 94 9.49 -6.56 -3.71
N GLY A 95 10.71 -6.49 -4.23
CA GLY A 95 11.76 -7.45 -3.93
C GLY A 95 12.03 -7.54 -2.43
N SER A 96 12.26 -6.40 -1.77
CA SER A 96 12.51 -6.36 -0.31
C SER A 96 11.31 -6.90 0.49
N ALA A 97 10.09 -6.53 0.12
CA ALA A 97 8.88 -7.03 0.76
C ALA A 97 8.68 -8.54 0.48
N SER A 98 9.01 -9.01 -0.73
CA SER A 98 8.87 -10.41 -1.10
C SER A 98 9.97 -11.29 -0.53
N LEU A 99 11.13 -10.75 -0.12
CA LEU A 99 12.12 -11.50 0.65
C LEU A 99 11.56 -11.98 2.00
N GLY A 100 10.56 -11.28 2.55
CA GLY A 100 9.81 -11.74 3.71
C GLY A 100 9.15 -13.12 3.51
N LEU A 101 8.85 -13.51 2.26
CA LEU A 101 8.26 -14.82 1.94
C LEU A 101 9.25 -15.97 2.09
N LEU A 102 10.56 -15.70 2.06
CA LEU A 102 11.58 -16.70 2.38
C LEU A 102 11.61 -17.00 3.89
N ASN A 103 11.14 -16.07 4.73
CA ASN A 103 11.07 -16.28 6.17
C ASN A 103 9.72 -16.91 6.56
N GLN A 104 9.66 -18.24 6.58
CA GLN A 104 8.45 -19.02 6.89
C GLN A 104 7.84 -18.70 8.26
N ASN A 105 8.64 -18.24 9.23
CA ASN A 105 8.17 -17.95 10.60
C ASN A 105 7.52 -16.57 10.75
N LYS A 106 7.83 -15.63 9.85
CA LYS A 106 7.28 -14.27 9.90
C LYS A 106 6.04 -14.09 9.03
N PHE A 107 5.78 -15.02 8.10
CA PHE A 107 4.86 -14.79 7.02
C PHE A 107 3.65 -15.73 7.06
N ASN A 108 2.44 -15.18 7.17
CA ASN A 108 1.23 -15.97 6.96
C ASN A 108 0.93 -16.05 5.46
N GLY A 109 1.32 -17.18 4.86
CA GLY A 109 1.25 -17.42 3.41
C GLY A 109 -0.13 -17.16 2.80
N ILE A 110 -1.20 -17.34 3.58
CA ILE A 110 -2.59 -17.15 3.14
C ILE A 110 -2.83 -15.73 2.63
N TYR A 111 -2.20 -14.70 3.21
CA TYR A 111 -2.39 -13.32 2.76
C TYR A 111 -1.81 -13.09 1.37
N VAL A 112 -0.65 -13.68 1.08
CA VAL A 112 0.00 -13.52 -0.22
C VAL A 112 -0.67 -14.33 -1.28
N GLU A 113 -1.17 -15.52 -0.96
CA GLU A 113 -2.03 -16.26 -1.86
C GLU A 113 -3.28 -15.44 -2.25
N ARG A 114 -3.90 -14.74 -1.30
CA ARG A 114 -5.04 -13.85 -1.59
C ARG A 114 -4.65 -12.67 -2.48
N ILE A 115 -3.50 -12.03 -2.22
CA ILE A 115 -2.97 -10.93 -3.05
C ILE A 115 -2.70 -11.42 -4.48
N LEU A 116 -1.96 -12.52 -4.63
CA LEU A 116 -1.63 -13.10 -5.93
C LEU A 116 -2.87 -13.55 -6.67
N SER A 117 -3.82 -14.19 -5.98
CA SER A 117 -5.10 -14.60 -6.57
C SER A 117 -5.92 -13.40 -7.07
N PHE A 118 -5.91 -12.26 -6.36
CA PHE A 118 -6.56 -11.03 -6.84
C PHE A 118 -5.95 -10.55 -8.15
N LEU A 119 -4.63 -10.67 -8.30
CA LEU A 119 -3.91 -10.34 -9.53
C LEU A 119 -4.02 -11.44 -10.61
N GLY A 120 -4.81 -12.51 -10.41
CA GLY A 120 -4.90 -13.62 -11.36
C GLY A 120 -3.63 -14.47 -11.46
N ALA A 121 -2.78 -14.45 -10.43
CA ALA A 121 -1.57 -15.25 -10.33
C ALA A 121 -1.77 -16.51 -9.46
N SER A 122 -0.90 -17.51 -9.65
CA SER A 122 -0.83 -18.70 -8.80
C SER A 122 -0.13 -18.38 -7.47
N SER A 123 -0.15 -19.33 -6.53
CA SER A 123 0.59 -19.25 -5.26
C SER A 123 2.09 -19.58 -5.42
N GLU A 124 2.62 -19.50 -6.65
CA GLU A 124 4.00 -19.81 -6.96
C GLU A 124 4.72 -18.57 -7.49
N VAL A 125 5.91 -18.32 -6.94
CA VAL A 125 6.74 -17.17 -7.28
C VAL A 125 8.14 -17.63 -7.65
N GLU A 126 8.84 -16.86 -8.47
CA GLU A 126 10.21 -17.17 -8.91
C GLU A 126 11.10 -15.94 -8.66
N TYR A 127 12.10 -16.14 -7.81
CA TYR A 127 13.15 -15.17 -7.56
C TYR A 127 14.29 -15.39 -8.54
N VAL A 128 14.80 -14.31 -9.12
CA VAL A 128 16.01 -14.34 -9.94
C VAL A 128 17.09 -13.55 -9.23
N PHE A 129 18.13 -14.24 -8.81
CA PHE A 129 19.26 -13.67 -8.09
C PHE A 129 20.47 -13.53 -9.00
N LYS A 130 21.31 -12.52 -8.71
CA LYS A 130 22.63 -12.33 -9.31
C LYS A 130 23.69 -12.46 -8.23
N VAL A 131 24.71 -13.24 -8.51
CA VAL A 131 25.85 -13.45 -7.61
C VAL A 131 26.84 -12.30 -7.74
N ASN A 132 27.34 -11.82 -6.60
CA ASN A 132 28.33 -10.76 -6.55
C ASN A 132 29.65 -11.24 -7.17
N GLN A 133 30.22 -10.47 -8.11
CA GLN A 133 31.44 -10.84 -8.82
C GLN A 133 32.63 -11.07 -7.89
N LYS A 134 32.65 -10.40 -6.72
CA LYS A 134 33.71 -10.52 -5.72
C LYS A 134 33.88 -11.94 -5.18
N ILE A 135 32.83 -12.77 -5.22
CA ILE A 135 32.89 -14.19 -4.84
C ILE A 135 33.84 -14.97 -5.76
N PHE A 136 33.91 -14.58 -7.04
CA PHE A 136 34.74 -15.24 -8.05
C PHE A 136 36.12 -14.59 -8.24
N GLN A 137 36.39 -13.43 -7.63
CA GLN A 137 37.63 -12.65 -7.86
C GLN A 137 38.84 -13.13 -7.04
N LYS A 138 38.67 -14.05 -6.08
CA LYS A 138 39.78 -14.64 -5.32
C LYS A 138 40.38 -15.92 -5.93
N GLN A 139 39.88 -16.40 -7.07
CA GLN A 139 40.40 -17.61 -7.74
C GLN A 139 41.71 -17.41 -8.52
N ASN A 140 42.24 -16.18 -8.63
CA ASN A 140 43.47 -15.92 -9.40
C ASN A 140 44.77 -16.07 -8.61
N TYR A 141 44.77 -16.79 -7.49
CA TYR A 141 45.98 -17.09 -6.72
C TYR A 141 46.04 -18.57 -6.30
N SER A 142 46.07 -19.47 -7.28
CA SER A 142 47.00 -20.60 -7.35
C SER A 142 46.60 -21.54 -8.48
N ASP A 143 47.49 -21.68 -9.46
CA ASP A 143 47.59 -22.88 -10.27
C ASP A 143 47.83 -24.07 -9.33
N ASP A 144 46.77 -24.78 -8.93
CA ASP A 144 46.93 -26.19 -8.57
C ASP A 144 45.64 -26.99 -8.85
N LYS A 145 45.85 -28.22 -9.31
CA LYS A 145 44.98 -28.98 -10.22
C LYS A 145 43.71 -29.60 -9.62
N ASN A 146 43.14 -29.12 -8.51
CA ASN A 146 41.95 -29.74 -7.92
C ASN A 146 40.87 -28.72 -7.57
N GLY A 147 40.02 -28.40 -8.55
CA GLY A 147 38.74 -27.71 -8.33
C GLY A 147 38.83 -26.31 -7.73
N PRO A 148 37.71 -25.58 -7.65
CA PRO A 148 37.68 -24.28 -7.00
C PRO A 148 37.68 -24.51 -5.49
N ASP A 149 38.85 -24.44 -4.85
CA ASP A 149 38.96 -24.57 -3.40
C ASP A 149 38.53 -23.25 -2.73
N ILE A 150 37.23 -23.12 -2.48
CA ILE A 150 36.61 -21.99 -1.79
C ILE A 150 36.69 -22.16 -0.26
N HIS A 151 37.16 -23.32 0.25
CA HIS A 151 37.26 -23.58 1.69
C HIS A 151 38.30 -22.71 2.42
N HIS A 152 39.10 -21.94 1.69
CA HIS A 152 40.07 -20.97 2.22
C HIS A 152 39.54 -19.53 2.32
N TYR A 153 38.28 -19.35 2.76
CA TYR A 153 37.79 -18.05 3.24
C TYR A 153 38.36 -17.73 4.65
N HIS A 154 39.68 -17.64 4.75
CA HIS A 154 40.33 -17.16 5.98
C HIS A 154 40.05 -15.67 6.19
N GLN A 155 39.37 -15.36 7.29
CA GLN A 155 39.48 -14.25 8.28
C GLN A 155 40.14 -12.89 7.94
N LYS A 156 40.60 -12.60 6.73
CA LYS A 156 41.27 -11.33 6.40
C LYS A 156 40.58 -10.67 5.21
N ARG A 157 39.92 -9.55 5.57
CA ARG A 157 39.31 -8.53 4.71
C ARG A 157 38.03 -8.96 3.99
N PHE A 158 36.94 -9.00 4.75
CA PHE A 158 35.63 -8.65 4.19
C PHE A 158 35.56 -7.13 4.05
N PHE A 159 35.41 -6.62 2.83
CA PHE A 159 34.90 -5.27 2.51
C PHE A 159 35.46 -4.04 3.29
N GLY A 160 36.70 -4.07 3.79
CA GLY A 160 37.25 -2.92 4.53
C GLY A 160 36.49 -2.55 5.82
N LYS A 161 35.66 -3.46 6.33
CA LYS A 161 35.01 -3.39 7.64
C LYS A 161 35.40 -4.63 8.44
N ASP A 162 35.90 -4.44 9.65
CA ASP A 162 36.19 -5.54 10.57
C ASP A 162 34.86 -6.19 10.97
N LEU A 163 34.54 -7.35 10.37
CA LEU A 163 33.39 -8.17 10.71
C LEU A 163 33.91 -9.40 11.46
N HIS A 164 33.61 -9.47 12.76
CA HIS A 164 33.84 -10.65 13.59
C HIS A 164 32.66 -11.60 13.40
N PHE A 165 32.74 -12.49 12.42
CA PHE A 165 31.80 -13.60 12.30
C PHE A 165 32.15 -14.69 13.32
N SER A 166 31.14 -15.34 13.89
CA SER A 166 31.34 -16.58 14.65
C SER A 166 31.70 -17.75 13.73
N ASP A 167 32.28 -18.82 14.29
CA ASP A 167 32.61 -20.03 13.51
C ASP A 167 31.34 -20.67 12.90
N ASP A 168 30.21 -20.60 13.61
CA ASP A 168 28.91 -21.08 13.12
C ASP A 168 28.40 -20.25 11.93
N GLU A 169 28.51 -18.92 11.99
CA GLU A 169 28.14 -18.03 10.88
C GLU A 169 29.00 -18.28 9.63
N LEU A 170 30.29 -18.53 9.82
CA LEU A 170 31.20 -18.87 8.72
C LEU A 170 30.85 -20.23 8.09
N TYR A 171 30.46 -21.21 8.90
CA TYR A 171 29.99 -22.51 8.42
C TYR A 171 28.73 -22.37 7.57
N ASP A 172 27.74 -21.61 8.03
CA ASP A 172 26.50 -21.36 7.30
C ASP A 172 26.74 -20.60 5.98
N ILE A 173 27.60 -19.58 6.01
CA ILE A 173 27.99 -18.83 4.81
C ILE A 173 28.68 -19.74 3.79
N ASN A 174 29.65 -20.57 4.22
CA ASN A 174 30.36 -21.48 3.32
C ASN A 174 29.42 -22.53 2.71
N ASN A 175 28.55 -23.15 3.50
CA ASN A 175 27.53 -24.07 3.00
C ASN A 175 26.59 -23.40 1.99
N ALA A 176 26.27 -22.13 2.18
CA ALA A 176 25.45 -21.36 1.25
C ALA A 176 26.23 -20.93 -0.02
N ILE A 177 27.55 -20.78 0.05
CA ILE A 177 28.39 -20.49 -1.13
C ILE A 177 28.59 -21.73 -1.99
N ASP A 178 28.82 -22.91 -1.38
CA ASP A 178 28.94 -24.18 -2.12
C ASP A 178 27.70 -24.44 -2.96
N LEU A 179 26.52 -24.10 -2.42
CA LEU A 179 25.26 -24.10 -3.15
C LEU A 179 25.33 -23.27 -4.44
N LEU A 180 25.94 -22.08 -4.43
CA LEU A 180 26.03 -21.22 -5.61
C LEU A 180 26.84 -21.85 -6.75
N MET A 181 27.86 -22.66 -6.44
CA MET A 181 28.70 -23.29 -7.46
C MET A 181 27.92 -24.19 -8.42
N TYR A 182 26.83 -24.79 -7.95
CA TYR A 182 26.04 -25.75 -8.74
C TYR A 182 24.86 -25.11 -9.50
N LEU A 183 24.47 -23.89 -9.11
CA LEU A 183 23.21 -23.26 -9.53
C LEU A 183 23.38 -22.13 -10.53
N VAL A 184 24.55 -21.52 -10.54
CA VAL A 184 24.80 -20.26 -11.23
C VAL A 184 24.99 -20.50 -12.73
N ASP A 185 24.26 -19.74 -13.54
CA ASP A 185 24.38 -19.74 -14.99
C ASP A 185 25.60 -18.96 -15.50
N SER A 186 25.83 -18.97 -16.81
CA SER A 186 26.95 -18.23 -17.44
C SER A 186 26.90 -16.72 -17.19
N ASN A 187 25.72 -16.16 -16.89
CA ASN A 187 25.52 -14.75 -16.60
C ASN A 187 25.62 -14.43 -15.09
N LYS A 188 26.04 -15.40 -14.29
CA LYS A 188 26.14 -15.31 -12.83
C LYS A 188 24.79 -15.14 -12.13
N ASN A 189 23.72 -15.67 -12.73
CA ASN A 189 22.37 -15.64 -12.18
C ASN A 189 21.87 -17.04 -11.84
N PHE A 190 20.90 -17.13 -10.94
CA PHE A 190 20.17 -18.37 -10.68
C PHE A 190 18.72 -18.07 -10.31
N LYS A 191 17.86 -19.07 -10.48
CA LYS A 191 16.42 -18.95 -10.25
C LYS A 191 15.97 -19.88 -9.15
N VAL A 192 15.17 -19.36 -8.23
CA VAL A 192 14.56 -20.14 -7.14
C VAL A 192 13.06 -19.98 -7.24
N ARG A 193 12.33 -21.10 -7.30
CA ARG A 193 10.88 -21.12 -7.24
C ARG A 193 10.44 -21.39 -5.81
N LEU A 194 9.36 -20.75 -5.40
CA LEU A 194 8.83 -20.86 -4.06
C LEU A 194 7.31 -20.96 -4.19
N LYS A 195 6.73 -22.06 -3.68
CA LYS A 195 5.31 -22.07 -3.34
C LYS A 195 5.16 -21.38 -1.99
N ILE A 196 4.23 -20.43 -1.90
CA ILE A 196 4.05 -19.64 -0.68
C ILE A 196 3.85 -20.56 0.54
N GLY A 197 4.62 -20.31 1.61
CA GLY A 197 4.61 -21.12 2.82
C GLY A 197 5.38 -22.45 2.74
N SER A 198 6.17 -22.67 1.69
CA SER A 198 7.00 -23.87 1.52
C SER A 198 8.49 -23.51 1.39
N GLU A 199 9.38 -24.50 1.41
CA GLU A 199 10.77 -24.31 1.02
C GLU A 199 10.89 -24.00 -0.48
N GLY A 200 11.88 -23.17 -0.81
CA GLY A 200 12.23 -22.91 -2.20
C GLY A 200 12.77 -24.17 -2.87
N TYR A 201 12.63 -24.25 -4.18
CA TYR A 201 13.18 -25.34 -4.99
C TYR A 201 13.70 -24.82 -6.33
N ILE A 202 14.54 -25.63 -6.98
CA ILE A 202 15.22 -25.25 -8.22
C ILE A 202 14.85 -26.24 -9.31
N LYS A 203 13.95 -25.82 -10.21
CA LYS A 203 13.37 -26.70 -11.25
C LYS A 203 14.39 -27.32 -12.20
N THR A 204 15.52 -26.64 -12.45
CA THR A 204 16.55 -27.12 -13.39
C THR A 204 17.41 -28.26 -12.84
N LYS A 205 17.18 -28.68 -11.59
CA LYS A 205 18.00 -29.68 -10.90
C LYS A 205 17.09 -30.67 -10.17
N ASP A 206 17.35 -31.96 -10.35
CA ASP A 206 16.58 -33.06 -9.74
C ASP A 206 16.99 -33.33 -8.28
N PHE A 207 17.31 -32.30 -7.49
CA PHE A 207 17.61 -32.44 -6.08
C PHE A 207 17.00 -31.30 -5.25
N THR A 208 16.51 -31.65 -4.06
CA THR A 208 16.05 -30.70 -3.04
C THR A 208 17.24 -30.23 -2.22
N ILE A 209 17.26 -28.95 -1.87
CA ILE A 209 18.29 -28.37 -1.00
C ILE A 209 17.66 -28.11 0.35
N ASP A 210 18.19 -28.75 1.39
CA ASP A 210 17.71 -28.54 2.75
C ASP A 210 18.01 -27.11 3.19
N ASN A 211 17.00 -26.49 3.83
CA ASN A 211 17.02 -25.13 4.35
C ASN A 211 17.44 -24.10 3.28
N LEU A 212 16.95 -24.24 2.04
CA LEU A 212 17.29 -23.34 0.95
C LEU A 212 16.95 -21.88 1.30
N ASN A 213 15.78 -21.64 1.87
CA ASN A 213 15.33 -20.29 2.20
C ASN A 213 16.28 -19.58 3.19
N SER A 214 16.74 -20.26 4.24
CA SER A 214 17.66 -19.66 5.22
C SER A 214 19.04 -19.40 4.62
N LYS A 215 19.54 -20.29 3.75
CA LYS A 215 20.78 -20.08 3.00
C LYS A 215 20.68 -18.85 2.09
N LEU A 216 19.54 -18.66 1.40
CA LEU A 216 19.31 -17.49 0.57
C LEU A 216 19.30 -16.19 1.37
N LEU A 217 18.63 -16.18 2.53
CA LEU A 217 18.62 -15.04 3.44
C LEU A 217 20.04 -14.70 3.92
N THR A 218 20.81 -15.70 4.33
CA THR A 218 22.21 -15.54 4.75
C THR A 218 23.07 -14.91 3.65
N LEU A 219 22.90 -15.35 2.39
CA LEU A 219 23.62 -14.78 1.25
C LEU A 219 23.19 -13.33 0.94
N LEU A 220 21.91 -12.99 1.13
CA LEU A 220 21.39 -11.63 0.94
C LEU A 220 21.92 -10.68 2.02
N ASP A 221 21.86 -11.11 3.29
CA ASP A 221 22.28 -10.32 4.45
C ASP A 221 23.78 -9.98 4.41
N ASN A 222 24.58 -10.81 3.73
CA ASN A 222 26.02 -10.62 3.53
C ASN A 222 26.39 -10.01 2.16
N ASP A 223 25.44 -9.44 1.41
CA ASP A 223 25.66 -8.82 0.08
C ASP A 223 26.34 -9.75 -0.96
N LEU A 224 26.20 -11.07 -0.77
CA LEU A 224 26.78 -12.11 -1.63
C LEU A 224 25.92 -12.35 -2.87
N ILE A 225 24.60 -12.23 -2.72
CA ILE A 225 23.65 -12.25 -3.83
C ILE A 225 22.77 -11.02 -3.80
N ARG A 226 22.23 -10.64 -4.96
CA ARG A 226 21.27 -9.57 -5.09
C ARG A 226 20.06 -10.05 -5.87
N LEU A 227 18.86 -9.76 -5.37
CA LEU A 227 17.63 -9.97 -6.12
C LEU A 227 17.62 -9.04 -7.34
N ILE A 228 17.59 -9.63 -8.53
CA ILE A 228 17.51 -8.89 -9.78
C ILE A 228 16.16 -9.01 -10.44
N ASP A 229 15.32 -9.99 -10.14
CA ASP A 229 13.95 -10.08 -10.65
C ASP A 229 13.06 -10.81 -9.66
N PHE A 230 11.77 -10.46 -9.68
CA PHE A 230 10.72 -11.22 -9.02
C PHE A 230 9.62 -11.48 -10.03
N ARG A 231 9.29 -12.76 -10.21
CA ARG A 231 8.35 -13.22 -11.23
C ARG A 231 7.19 -13.94 -10.57
N ILE A 232 6.02 -13.76 -11.15
CA ILE A 232 4.78 -14.42 -10.74
C ILE A 232 4.24 -15.23 -11.92
N GLU A 233 3.57 -16.34 -11.66
CA GLU A 233 2.92 -17.11 -12.70
C GLU A 233 1.45 -16.69 -12.83
N LYS A 234 1.13 -16.02 -13.95
CA LYS A 234 -0.25 -15.68 -14.31
C LYS A 234 -0.95 -16.92 -14.87
N LYS A 235 -2.20 -17.16 -14.47
CA LYS A 235 -2.98 -18.33 -14.92
C LYS A 235 -3.10 -18.43 -16.44
N GLU A 236 -3.21 -17.29 -17.12
CA GLU A 236 -3.42 -17.23 -18.58
C GLU A 236 -2.13 -16.96 -19.38
N PHE A 237 -1.13 -16.31 -18.78
CA PHE A 237 0.08 -15.82 -19.48
C PHE A 237 1.38 -16.52 -19.05
N GLY A 238 1.31 -17.40 -18.05
CA GLY A 238 2.48 -18.06 -17.47
C GLY A 238 3.40 -17.11 -16.71
N TRP A 239 4.69 -17.45 -16.66
CA TRP A 239 5.69 -16.75 -15.85
C TRP A 239 6.03 -15.35 -16.38
N MET A 240 5.65 -14.33 -15.61
CA MET A 240 5.86 -12.93 -15.95
C MET A 240 6.77 -12.25 -14.93
N SER A 241 7.72 -11.45 -15.41
CA SER A 241 8.47 -10.54 -14.53
C SER A 241 7.57 -9.39 -14.09
N LEU A 242 7.60 -9.04 -12.80
CA LEU A 242 6.85 -7.89 -12.31
C LEU A 242 7.29 -6.57 -12.91
N ARG A 243 8.48 -6.49 -13.54
CA ARG A 243 8.88 -5.33 -14.33
C ARG A 243 7.94 -5.03 -15.47
N LEU A 244 7.38 -6.09 -16.04
CA LEU A 244 6.48 -6.04 -17.19
C LEU A 244 5.02 -5.99 -16.75
N ALA A 245 4.74 -6.13 -15.44
CA ALA A 245 3.41 -5.94 -14.90
C ALA A 245 2.99 -4.47 -15.03
N SER A 246 1.69 -4.24 -15.13
CA SER A 246 1.14 -2.89 -15.16
C SER A 246 1.47 -2.13 -13.87
N SER A 247 1.54 -0.79 -13.95
CA SER A 247 1.79 0.06 -12.78
C SER A 247 0.78 -0.21 -11.65
N GLY A 248 -0.49 -0.42 -11.98
CA GLY A 248 -1.52 -0.78 -11.01
C GLY A 248 -1.23 -2.09 -10.27
N GLU A 249 -0.77 -3.12 -10.97
CA GLU A 249 -0.40 -4.41 -10.34
C GLU A 249 0.79 -4.25 -9.42
N GLN A 250 1.79 -3.49 -9.86
CA GLN A 250 2.96 -3.17 -9.05
C GLN A 250 2.57 -2.39 -7.78
N CYS A 251 1.65 -1.42 -7.88
CA CYS A 251 1.15 -0.65 -6.76
C CYS A 251 0.37 -1.50 -5.75
N ILE A 252 -0.53 -2.37 -6.21
CA ILE A 252 -1.25 -3.31 -5.34
C ILE A 252 -0.27 -4.22 -4.64
N LEU A 253 0.66 -4.82 -5.39
CA LEU A 253 1.59 -5.77 -4.79
C LEU A 253 2.51 -5.09 -3.78
N LEU A 254 3.07 -3.91 -4.10
CA LEU A 254 3.91 -3.15 -3.18
C LEU A 254 3.16 -2.82 -1.88
N SER A 255 1.96 -2.23 -2.00
CA SER A 255 1.18 -1.81 -0.83
C SER A 255 0.77 -3.01 0.02
N MET A 256 0.21 -4.05 -0.59
CA MET A 256 -0.30 -5.20 0.13
C MET A 256 0.80 -6.08 0.73
N LEU A 257 1.90 -6.33 0.00
CA LEU A 257 3.05 -7.06 0.55
C LEU A 257 3.70 -6.26 1.67
N GLY A 258 3.91 -4.96 1.49
CA GLY A 258 4.54 -4.13 2.51
C GLY A 258 3.70 -3.98 3.78
N ILE A 259 2.36 -4.02 3.68
CA ILE A 259 1.50 -4.15 4.85
C ILE A 259 1.67 -5.55 5.45
N ALA A 260 1.57 -6.61 4.64
CA ALA A 260 1.63 -7.99 5.09
C ALA A 260 2.92 -8.34 5.84
N THR A 261 4.04 -7.70 5.50
CA THR A 261 5.33 -7.92 6.16
C THR A 261 5.46 -7.28 7.54
N ASN A 262 4.66 -6.25 7.85
CA ASN A 262 4.80 -5.45 9.07
C ASN A 262 3.55 -5.46 9.96
N ILE A 263 2.41 -5.93 9.45
CA ILE A 263 1.13 -5.89 10.17
C ILE A 263 1.06 -6.91 11.32
N THR A 264 0.50 -6.46 12.43
CA THR A 264 0.19 -7.22 13.63
C THR A 264 -1.17 -6.79 14.19
N ASP A 265 -1.71 -7.45 15.21
CA ASP A 265 -2.91 -6.97 15.91
C ASP A 265 -2.69 -5.55 16.45
N ASN A 266 -3.76 -4.74 16.50
CA ASN A 266 -3.71 -3.34 16.93
C ASN A 266 -2.70 -2.49 16.11
N SER A 267 -2.58 -2.75 14.81
CA SER A 267 -1.78 -1.91 13.91
C SER A 267 -2.56 -0.71 13.37
N LEU A 268 -1.87 0.41 13.20
CA LEU A 268 -2.37 1.58 12.49
C LEU A 268 -1.73 1.65 11.09
N ILE A 269 -2.55 1.53 10.06
CA ILE A 269 -2.11 1.53 8.66
C ILE A 269 -2.53 2.85 8.03
N LEU A 270 -1.57 3.62 7.51
CA LEU A 270 -1.79 4.92 6.89
C LEU A 270 -1.46 4.81 5.40
N ILE A 271 -2.40 5.13 4.53
CA ILE A 271 -2.25 4.97 3.07
C ILE A 271 -2.52 6.33 2.41
N ASP A 272 -1.56 6.80 1.61
CA ASP A 272 -1.66 8.09 0.89
C ASP A 272 -1.81 7.84 -0.61
N GLU A 273 -2.86 8.41 -1.20
CA GLU A 273 -3.16 8.41 -2.64
C GLU A 273 -3.01 7.04 -3.34
N PRO A 274 -3.68 5.96 -2.84
CA PRO A 274 -3.57 4.65 -3.46
C PRO A 274 -4.09 4.61 -4.92
N GLU A 275 -4.86 5.59 -5.37
CA GLU A 275 -5.48 5.66 -6.70
C GLU A 275 -4.53 5.96 -7.87
N ILE A 276 -3.34 6.54 -7.64
CA ILE A 276 -2.49 7.18 -8.68
C ILE A 276 -2.21 6.27 -9.90
N SER A 277 -2.18 4.96 -9.71
CA SER A 277 -1.90 3.99 -10.78
C SER A 277 -2.95 2.89 -10.91
N LEU A 278 -4.06 2.98 -10.16
CA LEU A 278 -5.08 1.94 -10.15
C LEU A 278 -6.14 2.20 -11.22
N HIS A 279 -6.52 1.15 -11.93
CA HIS A 279 -7.72 1.16 -12.76
C HIS A 279 -8.96 1.46 -11.89
N PRO A 280 -9.98 2.19 -12.38
CA PRO A 280 -11.17 2.53 -11.58
C PRO A 280 -11.82 1.34 -10.88
N GLU A 281 -11.97 0.20 -11.54
CA GLU A 281 -12.50 -1.03 -10.92
C GLU A 281 -11.70 -1.48 -9.69
N TRP A 282 -10.38 -1.30 -9.72
CA TRP A 282 -9.51 -1.64 -8.58
C TRP A 282 -9.54 -0.59 -7.50
N GLN A 283 -9.74 0.68 -7.84
CA GLN A 283 -9.98 1.74 -6.86
C GLN A 283 -11.23 1.42 -6.03
N GLU A 284 -12.33 1.03 -6.67
CA GLU A 284 -13.56 0.63 -5.96
C GLU A 284 -13.36 -0.59 -5.05
N ARG A 285 -12.48 -1.52 -5.42
CA ARG A 285 -12.23 -2.74 -4.65
C ARG A 285 -11.10 -2.61 -3.64
N TYR A 286 -10.36 -1.51 -3.63
CA TYR A 286 -9.10 -1.40 -2.88
C TYR A 286 -9.27 -1.64 -1.38
N ILE A 287 -10.21 -0.93 -0.75
CA ILE A 287 -10.44 -1.04 0.70
C ILE A 287 -11.08 -2.39 1.06
N SER A 288 -12.06 -2.87 0.28
CA SER A 288 -12.64 -4.19 0.53
C SER A 288 -11.61 -5.32 0.40
N LEU A 289 -10.67 -5.19 -0.54
CA LEU A 289 -9.53 -6.09 -0.69
C LEU A 289 -8.60 -6.04 0.53
N LEU A 290 -8.20 -4.85 0.99
CA LEU A 290 -7.41 -4.66 2.21
C LEU A 290 -8.05 -5.36 3.42
N MET A 291 -9.32 -5.02 3.67
CA MET A 291 -10.07 -5.53 4.82
C MET A 291 -10.20 -7.05 4.77
N ARG A 292 -10.40 -7.63 3.58
CA ARG A 292 -10.49 -9.08 3.38
C ARG A 292 -9.14 -9.77 3.52
N ILE A 293 -8.06 -9.22 2.98
CA ILE A 293 -6.72 -9.83 3.09
C ILE A 293 -6.34 -9.91 4.57
N PHE A 294 -6.50 -8.82 5.31
CA PHE A 294 -6.02 -8.69 6.69
C PHE A 294 -7.08 -9.01 7.76
N GLU A 295 -8.18 -9.67 7.40
CA GLU A 295 -9.33 -9.94 8.28
C GLU A 295 -9.00 -10.75 9.55
N ARG A 296 -7.87 -11.47 9.56
CA ARG A 296 -7.43 -12.31 10.68
C ARG A 296 -6.68 -11.54 11.76
N TYR A 297 -6.21 -10.34 11.45
CA TYR A 297 -5.71 -9.41 12.45
C TYR A 297 -6.88 -8.68 13.09
N ASN A 298 -6.76 -8.39 14.38
CA ASN A 298 -7.82 -7.75 15.16
C ASN A 298 -7.47 -6.31 15.48
N SER A 299 -8.52 -5.49 15.57
CA SER A 299 -8.45 -4.08 15.97
C SER A 299 -7.46 -3.23 15.15
N CYS A 300 -7.21 -3.60 13.88
CA CYS A 300 -6.43 -2.76 12.99
C CYS A 300 -7.26 -1.58 12.49
N LEU A 301 -6.63 -0.41 12.39
CA LEU A 301 -7.23 0.80 11.82
C LEU A 301 -6.53 1.16 10.51
N PHE A 302 -7.28 1.15 9.41
CA PHE A 302 -6.82 1.57 8.10
C PHE A 302 -7.28 3.00 7.83
N ILE A 303 -6.36 3.94 7.68
CA ILE A 303 -6.66 5.33 7.33
C ILE A 303 -6.14 5.61 5.93
N ILE A 304 -7.04 5.99 5.02
CA ILE A 304 -6.74 6.19 3.62
C ILE A 304 -7.01 7.65 3.27
N ALA A 305 -5.98 8.40 2.90
CA ALA A 305 -6.16 9.69 2.25
C ALA A 305 -6.32 9.47 0.74
N THR A 306 -7.40 10.02 0.17
CA THR A 306 -7.67 9.88 -1.26
C THR A 306 -8.36 11.11 -1.83
N HIS A 307 -8.18 11.30 -3.13
CA HIS A 307 -8.90 12.21 -3.99
C HIS A 307 -9.90 11.51 -4.91
N SER A 308 -9.98 10.17 -4.85
CA SER A 308 -10.82 9.41 -5.75
C SER A 308 -12.20 9.10 -5.15
N PRO A 309 -13.30 9.53 -5.80
CA PRO A 309 -14.63 9.05 -5.43
C PRO A 309 -14.78 7.54 -5.61
N GLN A 310 -14.03 6.92 -6.52
CA GLN A 310 -14.15 5.49 -6.77
C GLN A 310 -13.81 4.66 -5.52
N ILE A 311 -12.85 5.10 -4.71
CA ILE A 311 -12.48 4.45 -3.45
C ILE A 311 -13.62 4.47 -2.42
N VAL A 312 -14.44 5.52 -2.42
CA VAL A 312 -15.55 5.70 -1.46
C VAL A 312 -16.78 4.88 -1.86
N SER A 313 -16.95 4.58 -3.15
CA SER A 313 -18.17 3.99 -3.71
C SER A 313 -18.61 2.64 -3.08
N LYS A 314 -17.64 1.79 -2.70
CA LYS A 314 -17.86 0.42 -2.20
C LYS A 314 -17.28 0.17 -0.81
N LEU A 315 -17.24 1.21 0.02
CA LEU A 315 -16.90 1.05 1.44
C LEU A 315 -17.88 0.10 2.16
N ASP A 316 -17.40 -0.55 3.21
CA ASP A 316 -18.26 -1.31 4.13
C ASP A 316 -19.04 -0.30 4.98
N ALA A 317 -20.37 -0.30 4.85
CA ALA A 317 -21.27 0.63 5.53
C ALA A 317 -21.18 0.61 7.06
N TYR A 318 -20.73 -0.50 7.67
CA TYR A 318 -20.70 -0.67 9.13
C TYR A 318 -19.29 -0.62 9.72
N ARG A 319 -18.27 -0.78 8.88
CA ARG A 319 -16.85 -0.83 9.29
C ARG A 319 -16.01 0.31 8.72
N SER A 320 -16.63 1.22 7.99
CA SER A 320 -15.94 2.33 7.34
C SER A 320 -16.55 3.67 7.72
N TYR A 321 -15.69 4.67 7.86
CA TYR A 321 -16.06 6.05 8.14
C TYR A 321 -15.45 6.97 7.09
N ILE A 322 -16.06 8.11 6.88
CA ILE A 322 -15.57 9.16 6.00
C ILE A 322 -15.27 10.38 6.87
N TYR A 323 -14.06 10.91 6.73
CA TYR A 323 -13.63 12.11 7.43
C TYR A 323 -13.39 13.23 6.43
N THR A 324 -14.09 14.35 6.60
CA THR A 324 -13.92 15.54 5.74
C THR A 324 -13.12 16.61 6.49
N ILE A 325 -11.96 17.00 5.93
CA ILE A 325 -11.06 17.96 6.60
C ILE A 325 -11.72 19.33 6.78
N LYS A 326 -12.45 19.81 5.76
CA LYS A 326 -13.04 21.15 5.75
C LYS A 326 -14.03 21.38 6.90
N ASN A 327 -14.84 20.37 7.22
CA ASN A 327 -15.91 20.48 8.23
C ASN A 327 -15.52 19.85 9.58
N ASP A 328 -14.32 19.26 9.68
CA ASP A 328 -13.90 18.44 10.82
C ASP A 328 -14.96 17.36 11.19
N GLU A 329 -15.53 16.73 10.17
CA GLU A 329 -16.70 15.86 10.32
C GLU A 329 -16.33 14.41 10.05
N LEU A 330 -16.66 13.52 11.00
CA LEU A 330 -16.52 12.08 10.87
C LEU A 330 -17.90 11.44 10.78
N VAL A 331 -18.24 10.93 9.59
CA VAL A 331 -19.56 10.33 9.30
C VAL A 331 -19.42 8.85 8.99
N SER A 332 -20.49 8.09 9.22
CA SER A 332 -20.57 6.69 8.81
C SER A 332 -20.60 6.59 7.29
N ALA A 333 -19.87 5.62 6.71
CA ALA A 333 -19.90 5.41 5.26
C ALA A 333 -21.30 4.98 4.75
N SER A 334 -22.17 4.46 5.62
CA SER A 334 -23.52 4.00 5.26
C SER A 334 -24.36 5.01 4.48
N GLU A 335 -24.16 6.31 4.69
CA GLU A 335 -24.91 7.37 4.00
C GLU A 335 -24.44 7.61 2.55
N TYR A 336 -23.19 7.24 2.26
CA TYR A 336 -22.48 7.57 1.03
C TYR A 336 -22.13 6.36 0.15
N VAL A 337 -22.27 5.14 0.69
CA VAL A 337 -22.04 3.88 -0.04
C VAL A 337 -23.14 3.65 -1.09
N LYS A 338 -22.78 3.00 -2.21
CA LYS A 338 -23.70 2.70 -3.34
C LYS A 338 -24.34 3.95 -3.97
N ARG A 339 -23.68 5.10 -3.88
CA ARG A 339 -24.06 6.34 -4.56
C ARG A 339 -23.26 6.52 -5.84
N SER A 340 -23.82 7.26 -6.81
CA SER A 340 -23.12 7.57 -8.05
C SER A 340 -21.87 8.42 -7.79
N SER A 341 -20.92 8.40 -8.74
CA SER A 341 -19.77 9.29 -8.74
C SER A 341 -20.19 10.76 -8.64
N ASP A 342 -21.22 11.17 -9.38
CA ASP A 342 -21.77 12.53 -9.37
C ASP A 342 -22.28 12.96 -7.98
N PHE A 343 -22.98 12.05 -7.29
CA PHE A 343 -23.44 12.31 -5.92
C PHE A 343 -22.25 12.53 -4.98
N GLN A 344 -21.23 11.68 -5.08
CA GLN A 344 -20.05 11.77 -4.22
C GLN A 344 -19.24 13.03 -4.53
N LEU A 345 -19.04 13.33 -5.81
CA LEU A 345 -18.35 14.54 -6.26
C LEU A 345 -19.01 15.81 -5.74
N ALA A 346 -20.34 15.88 -5.78
CA ALA A 346 -21.11 17.00 -5.26
C ALA A 346 -21.07 17.10 -3.72
N ASN A 347 -21.31 15.98 -3.02
CA ASN A 347 -21.56 16.00 -1.58
C ASN A 347 -20.30 15.85 -0.70
N LEU A 348 -19.29 15.11 -1.16
CA LEU A 348 -18.10 14.78 -0.38
C LEU A 348 -16.86 15.55 -0.87
N PHE A 349 -16.69 15.66 -2.18
CA PHE A 349 -15.51 16.30 -2.77
C PHE A 349 -15.70 17.79 -3.07
N LEU A 350 -16.94 18.29 -3.01
CA LEU A 350 -17.30 19.67 -3.37
C LEU A 350 -16.75 20.06 -4.76
N ALA A 351 -16.76 19.10 -5.68
CA ALA A 351 -16.23 19.22 -7.03
C ALA A 351 -17.17 18.52 -8.02
N PRO A 352 -18.42 18.99 -8.17
CA PRO A 352 -19.47 18.29 -8.91
C PRO A 352 -19.14 18.03 -10.39
N GLY A 353 -18.25 18.83 -11.00
CA GLY A 353 -17.88 18.70 -12.41
C GLY A 353 -18.95 19.24 -13.35
N TYR A 354 -18.71 19.10 -14.66
CA TYR A 354 -19.60 19.64 -15.70
C TYR A 354 -20.84 18.76 -15.89
N LYS A 355 -22.04 19.36 -15.93
CA LYS A 355 -23.34 18.66 -16.10
C LYS A 355 -23.54 17.52 -15.10
N ASN A 356 -23.30 17.78 -13.83
CA ASN A 356 -23.54 16.80 -12.78
C ASN A 356 -25.02 16.35 -12.79
N GLU A 357 -25.28 15.08 -13.08
CA GLU A 357 -26.63 14.52 -13.28
C GLU A 357 -27.38 14.42 -11.95
N TYR A 358 -26.67 14.18 -10.85
CA TYR A 358 -27.26 14.20 -9.51
C TYR A 358 -27.86 15.59 -9.21
N LEU A 359 -27.05 16.65 -9.35
CA LEU A 359 -27.50 18.02 -9.10
C LEU A 359 -28.61 18.44 -10.08
N THR A 360 -28.49 18.08 -11.35
CA THR A 360 -29.50 18.36 -12.37
C THR A 360 -30.86 17.78 -11.97
N ARG A 361 -30.89 16.51 -11.57
CA ARG A 361 -32.13 15.84 -11.14
C ARG A 361 -32.71 16.50 -9.89
N GLU A 362 -31.90 16.74 -8.87
CA GLU A 362 -32.36 17.35 -7.62
C GLU A 362 -32.95 18.75 -7.84
N LEU A 363 -32.26 19.58 -8.63
CA LEU A 363 -32.72 20.93 -8.94
C LEU A 363 -34.00 20.93 -9.78
N ILE A 364 -34.13 20.04 -10.76
CA ILE A 364 -35.36 19.91 -11.54
C ILE A 364 -36.52 19.46 -10.65
N THR A 365 -36.29 18.48 -9.76
CA THR A 365 -37.33 18.04 -8.82
C THR A 365 -37.78 19.19 -7.91
N PHE A 366 -36.84 19.95 -7.35
CA PHE A 366 -37.14 21.14 -6.55
C PHE A 366 -37.93 22.19 -7.35
N LEU A 367 -37.47 22.54 -8.56
CA LEU A 367 -38.11 23.55 -9.40
C LEU A 367 -39.50 23.15 -9.89
N THR A 368 -39.80 21.85 -9.97
CA THR A 368 -41.12 21.35 -10.40
C THR A 368 -42.15 21.46 -9.27
N SER A 369 -41.75 21.11 -8.04
CA SER A 369 -42.64 21.10 -6.87
C SER A 369 -41.90 21.54 -5.59
N PRO A 370 -41.66 22.84 -5.35
CA PRO A 370 -40.86 23.31 -4.21
C PRO A 370 -41.41 22.91 -2.84
N GLN A 371 -42.73 23.04 -2.62
CA GLN A 371 -43.36 22.71 -1.34
C GLN A 371 -43.26 21.21 -1.00
N GLU A 372 -43.43 20.35 -2.01
CA GLU A 372 -43.27 18.89 -1.84
C GLU A 372 -41.82 18.52 -1.57
N TYR A 373 -40.86 19.16 -2.25
CA TYR A 373 -39.44 18.96 -2.01
C TYR A 373 -39.05 19.30 -0.56
N TYR A 374 -39.54 20.42 -0.04
CA TYR A 374 -39.30 20.79 1.36
C TYR A 374 -39.90 19.78 2.33
N ALA A 375 -41.09 19.26 2.05
CA ALA A 375 -41.72 18.23 2.88
C ALA A 375 -40.95 16.90 2.88
N ASP A 376 -40.37 16.50 1.75
CA ASP A 376 -39.64 15.23 1.60
C ASP A 376 -38.19 15.30 2.12
N LYS A 377 -37.45 16.33 1.71
CA LYS A 377 -35.99 16.43 1.93
C LYS A 377 -35.55 17.54 2.87
N GLY A 378 -36.43 18.50 3.14
CA GLY A 378 -36.15 19.65 3.99
C GLY A 378 -35.30 20.73 3.32
N ASP A 379 -35.33 21.92 3.93
CA ASP A 379 -34.67 23.13 3.42
C ASP A 379 -33.14 23.01 3.36
N ALA A 380 -32.57 22.22 4.27
CA ALA A 380 -31.12 22.07 4.38
C ALA A 380 -30.49 21.47 3.11
N GLU A 381 -31.18 20.52 2.46
CA GLU A 381 -30.65 19.84 1.27
C GLU A 381 -30.56 20.79 0.07
N ILE A 382 -31.62 21.57 -0.21
CA ILE A 382 -31.59 22.52 -1.33
C ILE A 382 -30.61 23.66 -1.07
N MET A 383 -30.49 24.13 0.18
CA MET A 383 -29.52 25.16 0.55
C MET A 383 -28.08 24.65 0.40
N LYS A 384 -27.83 23.37 0.73
CA LYS A 384 -26.55 22.73 0.46
C LYS A 384 -26.23 22.69 -1.04
N ILE A 385 -27.18 22.29 -1.89
CA ILE A 385 -27.00 22.27 -3.35
C ILE A 385 -26.69 23.67 -3.88
N ILE A 386 -27.43 24.69 -3.42
CA ILE A 386 -27.20 26.08 -3.84
C ILE A 386 -25.81 26.58 -3.43
N SER A 387 -25.29 26.15 -2.28
CA SER A 387 -23.94 26.51 -1.84
C SER A 387 -22.83 26.00 -2.77
N LEU A 388 -23.11 24.98 -3.59
CA LEU A 388 -22.15 24.45 -4.57
C LEU A 388 -21.97 25.35 -5.79
N ARG A 389 -22.78 26.41 -5.93
CA ARG A 389 -22.71 27.37 -7.03
C ARG A 389 -21.29 27.84 -7.36
N ASP A 390 -20.51 28.18 -6.32
CA ASP A 390 -19.16 28.73 -6.52
C ASP A 390 -18.14 27.68 -6.97
N HIS A 391 -18.53 26.40 -6.99
CA HIS A 391 -17.73 25.27 -7.45
C HIS A 391 -18.18 24.77 -8.84
N ILE A 392 -19.08 25.51 -9.52
CA ILE A 392 -19.63 25.15 -10.82
C ILE A 392 -19.35 26.28 -11.81
N ASP A 393 -18.91 25.92 -13.02
CA ASP A 393 -18.64 26.88 -14.08
C ASP A 393 -19.91 27.62 -14.53
N LYS A 394 -19.79 28.92 -14.82
CA LYS A 394 -20.93 29.77 -15.21
C LYS A 394 -21.64 29.30 -16.49
N ASP A 395 -20.90 28.62 -17.37
CA ASP A 395 -21.42 28.07 -18.63
C ASP A 395 -22.10 26.70 -18.47
N ASP A 396 -22.04 26.11 -17.27
CA ASP A 396 -22.70 24.85 -16.95
C ASP A 396 -24.23 25.03 -16.84
N PRO A 397 -25.04 24.16 -17.47
CA PRO A 397 -26.49 24.14 -17.25
C PRO A 397 -26.92 24.07 -15.78
N VAL A 398 -26.17 23.34 -14.93
CA VAL A 398 -26.45 23.23 -13.49
C VAL A 398 -26.34 24.59 -12.80
N PHE A 399 -25.41 25.44 -13.21
CA PHE A 399 -25.28 26.80 -12.66
C PHE A 399 -26.58 27.61 -12.88
N LYS A 400 -27.16 27.52 -14.08
CA LYS A 400 -28.43 28.20 -14.40
C LYS A 400 -29.59 27.64 -13.58
N LEU A 401 -29.64 26.32 -13.40
CA LEU A 401 -30.66 25.68 -12.55
C LEU A 401 -30.55 26.14 -11.08
N ILE A 402 -29.33 26.27 -10.54
CA ILE A 402 -29.11 26.81 -9.20
C ILE A 402 -29.61 28.27 -9.11
N GLU A 403 -29.32 29.11 -10.11
CA GLU A 403 -29.81 30.50 -10.12
C GLU A 403 -31.34 30.60 -10.18
N LEU A 404 -31.99 29.71 -10.93
CA LEU A 404 -33.45 29.61 -10.94
C LEU A 404 -33.98 29.17 -9.57
N ALA A 405 -33.38 28.15 -8.96
CA ALA A 405 -33.78 27.66 -7.64
C ALA A 405 -33.67 28.77 -6.59
N ARG A 406 -32.58 29.56 -6.60
CA ARG A 406 -32.42 30.71 -5.71
C ARG A 406 -33.54 31.76 -5.84
N LYS A 407 -33.98 32.05 -7.06
CA LYS A 407 -35.10 32.98 -7.30
C LYS A 407 -36.40 32.44 -6.73
N VAL A 408 -36.69 31.16 -6.96
CA VAL A 408 -37.88 30.49 -6.43
C VAL A 408 -37.88 30.51 -4.90
N ILE A 409 -36.75 30.25 -4.25
CA ILE A 409 -36.64 30.33 -2.78
C ILE A 409 -36.97 31.74 -2.28
N ALA A 410 -36.46 32.78 -2.96
CA ALA A 410 -36.71 34.17 -2.60
C ALA A 410 -38.17 34.63 -2.81
N GLU A 411 -38.97 33.88 -3.58
CA GLU A 411 -40.40 34.14 -3.79
C GLU A 411 -41.29 33.36 -2.82
N ILE A 412 -40.79 32.25 -2.26
CA ILE A 412 -41.52 31.38 -1.32
C ILE A 412 -41.32 31.82 0.14
N GLN A 413 -40.19 32.45 0.45
CA GLN A 413 -39.90 33.12 1.74
C GLN A 413 -40.53 34.51 1.79
#